data_AF-A0A7Y4EZF1-F1
#
_entry.id   AF-A0A7Y4EZF1-F1
#
_cell.length_a   1.000
_cell.length_b   1.000
_cell.length_c   1.000
_cell.angle_alpha   90.00
_cell.angle_beta   90.00
_cell.angle_gamma   90.00
#
_symmetry.space_group_name_H-M   'P 1'
#
loop_
_entity.id
_entity.type
_entity.pdbx_description
1 polymer ?
#
loop_
_entity_poly.entity_id
_entity_poly.type
_entity_poly.pdbx_seq_one_letter_code
_entity_poly.pdbx_strand_id
1 'polypeptide(L)' 'MRRITLDLASSDMKLVLEGLESLEKQWAHVCENSDDEISDYGNDLIELRLLIKSLRNDAISVFGDNVVNFSRDLL' A
#
# COMPACT_ATOMS: atom_id res chain seq x y z
N MET A 1 -22.62 -4.42 -5.08
CA MET A 1 -21.22 -4.30 -4.63
C MET A 1 -20.62 -5.71 -4.59
N ARG A 2 -19.49 -5.95 -5.27
CA ARG A 2 -18.79 -7.25 -5.21
C ARG A 2 -17.59 -7.09 -4.28
N ARG A 3 -17.28 -8.12 -3.48
CA ARG A 3 -16.18 -8.10 -2.50
C ARG A 3 -15.34 -9.36 -2.65
N ILE A 4 -14.03 -9.19 -2.50
CA ILE A 4 -13.05 -10.27 -2.34
C ILE A 4 -12.63 -10.28 -0.87
N THR A 5 -12.48 -11.46 -0.28
CA THR A 5 -11.98 -11.64 1.09
C THR A 5 -10.68 -12.43 1.02
N LEU A 6 -9.67 -11.97 1.76
CA LEU A 6 -8.39 -12.65 1.93
C LEU A 6 -8.21 -12.96 3.41
N ASP A 7 -7.75 -14.17 3.72
CA ASP A 7 -7.32 -14.56 5.07
C ASP A 7 -5.79 -14.61 5.05
N LEU A 8 -5.16 -13.71 5.80
CA LEU A 8 -3.73 -13.43 5.72
C LEU A 8 -3.09 -13.52 7.10
N ALA A 9 -1.91 -14.15 7.19
CA ALA A 9 -1.09 -14.02 8.38
C ALA A 9 -0.44 -12.64 8.45
N SER A 10 0.06 -12.27 9.63
CA SER A 10 0.79 -11.00 9.84
C SER A 10 1.96 -10.81 8.86
N SER A 11 2.67 -11.89 8.53
CA SER A 11 3.76 -11.88 7.54
C SER A 11 3.28 -11.54 6.13
N ASP A 12 2.15 -12.11 5.70
CA ASP A 12 1.61 -11.89 4.36
C ASP A 12 1.06 -10.47 4.24
N MET A 13 0.38 -9.99 5.28
CA MET A 13 -0.10 -8.62 5.39
C MET A 13 1.06 -7.62 5.29
N LYS A 14 2.18 -7.91 5.96
CA LYS A 14 3.39 -7.08 5.88
C LYS A 14 3.94 -7.01 4.45
N LEU A 15 4.02 -8.14 3.74
CA LEU A 15 4.45 -8.17 2.33
C LEU A 15 3.49 -7.40 1.42
N VAL A 16 2.18 -7.52 1.63
CA VAL A 16 1.17 -6.77 0.87
C VAL A 16 1.33 -5.27 1.08
N LEU A 17 1.44 -4.80 2.33
CA LEU A 17 1.60 -3.38 2.61
C LEU A 17 2.92 -2.82 2.05
N GLU A 18 4.02 -3.57 2.20
CA GLU A 18 5.33 -3.18 1.64
C GLU A 18 5.26 -3.06 0.10
N GLY A 19 4.59 -4.01 -0.56
CA GLY A 19 4.37 -3.98 -2.00
C GLY A 19 3.54 -2.78 -2.46
N LEU A 20 2.43 -2.48 -1.77
CA LEU A 20 1.58 -1.34 -2.09
C LEU A 20 2.31 0.00 -1.88
N GLU A 21 3.11 0.13 -0.83
CA GLU A 21 3.90 1.35 -0.59
C GLU A 21 5.03 1.53 -1.60
N SER A 22 5.61 0.44 -2.08
CA SER A 22 6.57 0.49 -3.18
C SER A 22 5.90 0.99 -4.47
N LEU A 23 4.72 0.47 -4.80
CA LEU A 23 3.95 0.88 -5.97
C LEU A 23 3.52 2.36 -5.88
N GLU A 24 3.08 2.80 -4.70
CA GLU A 24 2.69 4.20 -4.45
C GLU A 24 3.86 5.15 -4.74
N LYS A 25 5.07 4.83 -4.27
CA LYS A 25 6.27 5.62 -4.55
C LYS A 25 6.61 5.65 -6.04
N GLN A 26 6.46 4.52 -6.74
CA GLN A 26 6.71 4.45 -8.17
C GLN A 26 5.73 5.34 -8.95
N TRP A 27 4.44 5.26 -8.65
CA TRP A 27 3.42 6.06 -9.32
C TRP A 27 3.50 7.55 -8.96
N ALA A 28 3.79 7.87 -7.70
CA ALA A 28 4.06 9.25 -7.28
C ALA A 28 5.25 9.82 -8.07
N HIS A 29 6.33 9.05 -8.22
CA HIS A 29 7.48 9.47 -9.02
C HIS A 29 7.11 9.71 -10.50
N VAL A 30 6.30 8.85 -11.11
CA VAL A 30 5.81 9.08 -12.49
C VAL A 30 5.01 10.39 -12.59
N CYS A 31 4.03 10.59 -11.69
CA CYS A 31 3.22 11.80 -11.67
C CYS A 31 4.04 13.08 -11.42
N GLU A 32 5.15 12.99 -10.67
CA GLU A 32 6.02 14.14 -10.40
C GLU A 32 6.95 14.48 -11.58
N ASN A 33 7.21 13.52 -12.47
CA ASN A 33 8.27 13.65 -13.50
C ASN A 33 7.77 13.51 -14.95
N SER A 34 6.47 13.32 -15.17
CA SER A 34 5.89 13.17 -16.50
C SER A 34 4.54 13.87 -16.60
N ASP A 35 4.47 14.98 -17.33
CA ASP A 35 3.24 15.76 -17.49
C ASP A 35 2.14 15.00 -18.25
N ASP A 36 2.51 14.09 -19.16
CA ASP A 36 1.58 13.32 -19.99
C ASP A 36 0.92 12.16 -19.20
N GLU A 37 1.68 11.55 -18.28
CA GLU A 37 1.27 10.35 -17.54
C GLU A 37 0.49 10.70 -16.24
N ILE A 38 0.47 11.98 -15.82
CA ILE A 38 -0.32 12.44 -14.66
C ILE A 38 -1.80 12.09 -14.82
N SER A 39 -2.33 12.17 -16.05
CA SER A 39 -3.74 11.89 -16.29
C SER A 39 -4.09 10.41 -16.09
N ASP A 40 -3.15 9.51 -16.41
CA ASP A 40 -3.32 8.07 -16.32
C ASP A 40 -3.03 7.56 -14.89
N TYR A 41 -1.95 8.02 -14.26
CA TYR A 41 -1.55 7.54 -12.93
C TYR A 41 -2.15 8.37 -11.79
N GLY A 42 -2.60 9.60 -12.03
CA GLY A 42 -3.03 10.51 -10.96
C GLY A 42 -4.25 10.02 -10.19
N ASN A 43 -5.28 9.54 -10.90
CA ASN A 43 -6.49 9.01 -10.26
C ASN A 43 -6.20 7.67 -9.56
N ASP A 44 -5.48 6.77 -10.23
CA ASP A 44 -5.11 5.46 -9.69
C ASP A 44 -4.22 5.59 -8.44
N LEU A 45 -3.33 6.58 -8.40
CA LEU A 45 -2.52 6.90 -7.23
C LEU A 45 -3.38 7.36 -6.04
N ILE A 46 -4.44 8.13 -6.29
CA ILE A 46 -5.38 8.51 -5.22
C ILE A 46 -6.10 7.27 -4.68
N GLU A 47 -6.59 6.39 -5.56
CA GLU A 47 -7.25 5.15 -5.14
C GLU A 47 -6.31 4.24 -4.36
N LEU A 48 -5.07 4.09 -4.82
CA LEU A 48 -4.03 3.32 -4.13
C LEU A 48 -3.74 3.87 -2.73
N ARG A 49 -3.62 5.20 -2.59
CA ARG A 49 -3.42 5.85 -1.28
C ARG A 49 -4.61 5.62 -0.33
N LEU A 50 -5.84 5.65 -0.84
CA LEU A 50 -7.03 5.34 -0.04
C LEU A 50 -7.05 3.88 0.41
N LEU A 51 -6.68 2.95 -0.48
CA LEU A 51 -6.55 1.53 -0.16
C LEU A 51 -5.48 1.31 0.91
N ILE A 52 -4.27 1.84 0.73
CA ILE A 52 -3.17 1.73 1.70
C ILE A 52 -3.61 2.26 3.06
N LYS A 53 -4.25 3.44 3.10
CA LYS A 53 -4.71 4.04 4.36
C LYS A 53 -5.70 3.13 5.10
N SER A 54 -6.72 2.61 4.39
CA SER A 54 -7.71 1.71 5.00
C SER A 54 -7.05 0.43 5.50
N LEU A 55 -6.28 -0.22 4.63
CA LEU A 55 -5.69 -1.52 4.88
C LEU A 55 -4.63 -1.46 5.99
N ARG A 56 -3.87 -0.37 6.07
CA ARG A 56 -2.89 -0.14 7.13
C ARG A 56 -3.57 0.01 8.49
N ASN A 57 -4.66 0.76 8.57
CA ASN A 57 -5.42 0.92 9.82
C ASN A 57 -6.01 -0.42 10.27
N ASP A 58 -6.60 -1.18 9.34
CA ASP A 58 -7.16 -2.50 9.63
C ASP A 58 -6.07 -3.48 10.08
N ALA A 59 -4.92 -3.49 9.40
CA ALA A 59 -3.79 -4.34 9.73
C ALA A 59 -3.22 -4.02 11.13
N ILE A 60 -3.04 -2.74 11.47
CA ILE A 60 -2.59 -2.32 12.82
C ILE A 60 -3.60 -2.77 13.87
N SER A 61 -4.91 -2.63 13.60
CA SER A 61 -5.95 -3.05 14.53
C SER A 61 -5.95 -4.56 14.81
N VAL A 62 -5.53 -5.40 13.86
CA VAL A 62 -5.56 -6.86 13.97
C VAL A 62 -4.22 -7.43 14.46
N PHE A 63 -3.10 -6.90 13.95
CA PHE A 63 -1.76 -7.46 14.15
C PHE A 63 -0.83 -6.58 15.00
N GLY A 64 -1.26 -5.37 15.36
CA GLY A 64 -0.45 -4.38 16.08
C GLY A 64 0.54 -3.62 15.17
N ASP A 65 1.23 -2.64 15.75
CA ASP A 65 2.08 -1.70 15.02
C ASP A 65 3.26 -2.35 14.27
N ASN A 66 3.70 -3.54 14.68
CA ASN A 66 4.83 -4.19 14.04
C ASN A 66 4.55 -4.65 12.59
N VAL A 67 3.28 -4.78 12.20
CA VAL A 67 2.90 -5.18 10.83
C VAL A 67 3.28 -4.13 9.77
N VAL A 68 3.44 -2.86 10.18
CA VAL A 68 3.86 -1.76 9.31
C VAL A 68 5.35 -1.41 9.43
N ASN A 69 6.10 -2.17 10.22
CA ASN A 69 7.54 -1.99 10.34
C ASN A 69 8.28 -2.80 9.28
N PHE A 70 8.67 -2.18 8.17
CA PHE A 70 9.38 -2.84 7.06
C PHE A 70 10.90 -2.82 7.20
N SER A 71 11.45 -2.36 8.33
CA SER A 71 12.90 -2.43 8.56
C SER A 71 13.38 -3.88 8.53
N ARG A 72 14.54 -4.09 7.89
CA ARG A 72 15.26 -5.36 7.86
C ARG A 72 16.34 -5.43 8.95
N ASP A 73 16.43 -4.42 9.82
CA ASP A 73 17.52 -4.24 10.79
C ASP A 73 17.38 -5.11 12.06
N LEU A 74 16.47 -6.09 12.05
CA LEU A 74 16.13 -6.97 13.19
C LEU A 74 16.30 -8.47 12.87
N LEU A 75 17.21 -8.82 11.97
CA LEU A 75 17.64 -10.22 11.75
C LEU A 75 18.82 -10.59 12.64
#